data_AF-A0A8S3SFN4-F1
#
_entry.id   AF-A0A8S3SFN4-F1
#
_cell.length_a   1.000
_cell.length_b   1.000
_cell.length_c   1.000
_cell.angle_alpha   90.00
_cell.angle_beta   90.00
_cell.angle_gamma   90.00
#
_symmetry.space_group_name_H-M   'P 1'
#
loop_
_entity.id
_entity.type
_entity.pdbx_description
1 polymer ?
#
loop_
_entity_poly.entity_id
_entity_poly.type
_entity_poly.pdbx_seq_one_letter_code
_entity_poly.pdbx_strand_id
1 'polypeptide(L)'
;MLGVVLFCSFSKCVVSDDSNQHEQKSKLKQPRKRRFKKRTRPAENNLVVNLSSTELTNSEEKLLSRGLNFCPIPANINNLQLETDVDQFARRLRLKEHFNRQHKKTLQEAGMNDSEYESDKEDKCIPRFKKKSEWNPPRSKNDNLESFISSIKTEVKSSVSGKRLRNLSEQESQAINNLKKP
;
A
#
# COMPACT_ATOMS: atom_id res chain seq x y z
N MET A 1 12.98 31.09 46.08
CA MET A 1 11.66 30.84 45.47
C MET A 1 11.67 29.41 44.98
N LEU A 2 11.03 28.53 45.75
CA LEU A 2 11.05 27.07 45.57
C LEU A 2 9.96 26.65 44.58
N GLY A 3 10.30 25.68 43.74
CA GLY A 3 9.44 25.12 42.71
C GLY A 3 8.27 24.31 43.28
N VAL A 4 7.21 24.22 42.48
CA VAL A 4 6.07 23.35 42.73
C VAL A 4 5.98 22.35 41.59
N VAL A 5 6.23 21.09 41.95
CA VAL A 5 6.05 19.89 41.15
C VAL A 5 4.56 19.54 41.20
N LEU A 6 3.89 19.47 40.04
CA LEU A 6 2.49 19.03 39.97
C LEU A 6 2.46 17.49 40.03
N PHE A 7 2.14 16.95 41.20
CA PHE A 7 1.77 15.55 41.38
C PHE A 7 0.38 15.30 40.79
N CYS A 8 0.29 14.41 39.81
CA CYS A 8 -0.99 13.89 39.34
C CYS A 8 -1.41 12.75 40.28
N SER A 9 -2.36 13.04 41.18
CA SER A 9 -2.95 12.07 42.11
C SER A 9 -4.13 11.38 41.42
N PHE A 10 -4.03 10.06 41.21
CA PHE A 10 -5.15 9.26 40.73
C PHE A 10 -5.71 8.44 41.90
N SER A 11 -6.88 8.85 42.38
CA SER A 11 -7.61 8.16 43.43
C SER A 11 -8.04 6.77 42.97
N LYS A 12 -7.77 5.77 43.83
CA LYS A 12 -8.30 4.40 43.71
C LYS A 12 -9.78 4.41 44.12
N CYS A 13 -10.66 3.93 43.24
CA CYS A 13 -11.95 3.41 43.67
C CYS A 13 -11.82 1.90 43.83
N VAL A 14 -11.93 1.45 45.07
CA VAL A 14 -12.06 0.04 45.48
C VAL A 14 -13.54 -0.28 45.48
N VAL A 15 -13.94 -1.30 44.72
CA VAL A 15 -15.17 -2.06 44.96
C VAL A 15 -14.75 -3.51 44.95
N SER A 16 -14.81 -4.15 46.12
CA SER A 16 -14.73 -5.58 46.30
C SER A 16 -16.15 -6.11 46.45
N ASP A 17 -16.50 -7.18 45.75
CA ASP A 17 -17.35 -8.24 46.29
C ASP A 17 -17.13 -9.54 45.51
N ASP A 18 -17.08 -10.63 46.28
CA ASP A 18 -16.54 -11.94 45.96
C ASP A 18 -17.47 -12.83 45.11
N SER A 19 -16.83 -13.75 44.37
CA SER A 19 -17.19 -15.18 44.22
C SER A 19 -17.44 -15.70 42.79
N ASN A 20 -16.55 -16.63 42.42
CA ASN A 20 -16.82 -17.89 41.71
C ASN A 20 -16.62 -18.00 40.17
N GLN A 21 -15.37 -18.36 39.83
CA GLN A 21 -14.96 -19.42 38.89
C GLN A 21 -15.74 -19.64 37.59
N HIS A 22 -15.17 -19.17 36.46
CA HIS A 22 -14.81 -20.06 35.34
C HIS A 22 -13.76 -19.38 34.45
N GLU A 23 -12.48 -19.64 34.72
CA GLU A 23 -11.35 -19.12 33.95
C GLU A 23 -11.26 -19.88 32.61
N GLN A 24 -12.01 -19.44 31.58
CA GLN A 24 -11.80 -19.90 30.21
C GLN A 24 -10.54 -19.24 29.64
N LYS A 25 -9.37 -19.84 29.91
CA LYS A 25 -8.11 -19.51 29.23
C LYS A 25 -8.26 -19.85 27.74
N SER A 26 -8.71 -18.89 26.94
CA SER A 26 -8.65 -18.99 25.48
C SER A 26 -7.18 -19.00 25.07
N LYS A 27 -6.66 -20.20 24.81
CA LYS A 27 -5.35 -20.38 24.18
C LYS A 27 -5.46 -19.86 22.75
N LEU A 28 -5.25 -18.56 22.55
CA LEU A 28 -5.08 -17.97 21.23
C LEU A 28 -3.89 -18.67 20.57
N LYS A 29 -4.20 -19.60 19.66
CA LYS A 29 -3.21 -20.28 18.82
C LYS A 29 -2.53 -19.21 17.98
N GLN A 30 -1.35 -18.78 18.41
CA GLN A 30 -0.47 -17.88 17.67
C GLN A 30 -0.38 -18.38 16.21
N PRO A 31 -0.67 -17.54 15.20
CA PRO A 31 -0.55 -17.97 13.81
C PRO A 31 0.91 -18.35 13.55
N ARG A 32 1.12 -19.58 13.10
CA ARG A 32 2.45 -20.05 12.67
C ARG A 32 2.89 -19.20 11.49
N LYS A 33 3.69 -18.16 11.75
CA LYS A 33 4.39 -17.42 10.71
C LYS A 33 5.31 -18.43 10.01
N ARG A 34 4.91 -18.91 8.83
CA ARG A 34 5.79 -19.67 7.94
C ARG A 34 6.91 -18.70 7.57
N ARG A 35 8.04 -18.74 8.29
CA ARG A 35 9.28 -18.12 7.83
C ARG A 35 9.58 -18.81 6.50
N PHE A 36 9.29 -18.12 5.40
CA PHE A 36 9.84 -18.50 4.11
C PHE A 36 11.34 -18.50 4.29
N LYS A 37 11.93 -19.69 4.40
CA LYS A 37 13.37 -19.86 4.41
C LYS A 37 13.81 -19.43 3.01
N LYS A 38 14.32 -18.20 2.86
CA LYS A 38 14.97 -17.78 1.61
C LYS A 38 16.02 -18.85 1.35
N ARG A 39 15.85 -19.61 0.25
CA ARG A 39 16.94 -20.43 -0.27
C ARG A 39 17.98 -19.44 -0.74
N THR A 40 18.94 -19.11 0.12
CA THR A 40 20.19 -18.51 -0.32
C THR A 40 20.84 -19.57 -1.18
N ARG A 41 20.63 -19.50 -2.50
CA ARG A 41 21.53 -20.21 -3.40
C ARG A 41 22.92 -19.64 -3.09
N PRO A 42 23.94 -20.48 -2.87
CA PRO A 42 25.30 -19.98 -2.85
C PRO A 42 25.49 -19.12 -4.10
N ALA A 43 26.19 -18.00 -3.96
CA ALA A 43 26.59 -17.16 -5.08
C ALA A 43 27.59 -17.96 -5.91
N GLU A 44 27.10 -18.89 -6.71
CA GLU A 44 27.88 -19.58 -7.71
C GLU A 44 28.13 -18.54 -8.81
N ASN A 45 29.37 -18.08 -8.92
CA ASN A 45 29.85 -17.03 -9.83
C ASN A 45 29.68 -17.35 -11.32
N ASN A 46 28.92 -18.40 -11.68
CA ASN A 46 28.85 -18.97 -13.03
C ASN A 46 27.46 -18.80 -13.68
N LEU A 47 26.59 -17.93 -13.16
CA LEU A 47 25.30 -17.67 -13.81
C LEU A 47 25.48 -16.90 -15.13
N VAL A 48 26.51 -16.06 -15.20
CA VAL A 48 26.75 -15.15 -16.32
C VAL A 48 27.87 -15.71 -17.17
N VAL A 49 27.58 -15.97 -18.45
CA VAL A 49 28.59 -16.33 -19.45
C VAL A 49 28.67 -15.17 -20.43
N ASN A 50 29.86 -14.54 -20.51
CA ASN A 50 30.09 -13.47 -21.47
C ASN A 50 30.37 -14.05 -22.86
N LEU A 51 29.47 -13.80 -23.80
CA LEU A 51 29.62 -14.19 -25.22
C LEU A 51 30.03 -13.01 -26.12
N SER A 52 30.19 -11.82 -25.54
CA SER A 52 30.58 -10.62 -26.28
C SER A 52 32.10 -10.52 -26.36
N SER A 53 32.59 -9.74 -27.33
CA SER A 53 34.01 -9.38 -27.43
C SER A 53 34.46 -8.35 -26.38
N THR A 54 33.51 -7.72 -25.68
CA THR A 54 33.79 -6.73 -24.65
C THR A 54 34.00 -7.38 -23.29
N GLU A 55 35.04 -6.98 -22.58
CA GLU A 55 35.30 -7.47 -21.22
C GLU A 55 34.33 -6.82 -20.22
N LEU A 56 33.77 -7.64 -19.32
CA LEU A 56 32.89 -7.17 -18.25
C LEU A 56 33.71 -6.86 -17.01
N THR A 57 33.43 -5.73 -16.38
CA THR A 57 33.98 -5.39 -15.07
C THR A 57 33.37 -6.28 -13.98
N ASN A 58 34.09 -6.48 -12.87
CA ASN A 58 33.61 -7.25 -11.71
C ASN A 58 32.24 -6.74 -11.19
N SER A 59 31.99 -5.43 -11.27
CA SER A 59 30.71 -4.82 -10.89
C SER A 59 29.57 -5.18 -11.84
N GLU A 60 29.85 -5.30 -13.14
CA GLU A 60 28.87 -5.69 -14.16
C GLU A 60 28.53 -7.18 -14.04
N GLU A 61 29.53 -8.03 -13.88
CA GLU A 61 29.33 -9.47 -13.66
C GLU A 61 28.51 -9.74 -12.40
N LYS A 62 28.83 -9.05 -11.29
CA LYS A 62 28.07 -9.16 -10.04
C LYS A 62 26.63 -8.67 -10.17
N LEU A 63 26.40 -7.59 -10.90
CA LEU A 63 25.07 -7.07 -11.21
C LEU A 63 24.27 -8.08 -12.03
N LEU A 64 24.84 -8.59 -13.12
CA LEU A 64 24.21 -9.57 -14.01
C LEU A 64 23.93 -10.90 -13.28
N SER A 65 24.80 -11.28 -12.35
CA SER A 65 24.63 -12.47 -11.49
C SER A 65 23.40 -12.40 -10.58
N ARG A 66 22.79 -11.22 -10.39
CA ARG A 66 21.51 -11.09 -9.66
C ARG A 66 20.32 -11.62 -10.46
N GLY A 67 20.47 -11.77 -11.78
CA GLY A 67 19.49 -12.36 -12.68
C GLY A 67 18.34 -11.43 -13.10
N LEU A 68 17.53 -11.89 -14.06
CA LEU A 68 16.45 -11.11 -14.68
C LEU A 68 15.29 -10.75 -13.75
N ASN A 69 15.13 -11.48 -12.64
CA ASN A 69 14.11 -11.17 -11.62
C ASN A 69 14.53 -10.02 -10.70
N PHE A 70 15.77 -9.53 -10.83
CA PHE A 70 16.25 -8.42 -10.03
C PHE A 70 15.72 -7.08 -10.56
N CYS A 71 15.06 -6.31 -9.70
CA CYS A 71 14.57 -4.97 -10.01
C CYS A 71 15.32 -3.92 -9.17
N PRO A 72 16.12 -3.03 -9.79
CA PRO A 72 16.75 -1.91 -9.11
C PRO A 72 15.72 -1.00 -8.42
N ILE A 73 16.01 -0.56 -7.20
CA ILE A 73 15.20 0.45 -6.52
C ILE A 73 15.48 1.81 -7.19
N PRO A 74 14.45 2.55 -7.65
CA PRO A 74 14.65 3.84 -8.30
C PRO A 74 15.24 4.85 -7.32
N ALA A 75 16.20 5.65 -7.79
CA ALA A 75 16.84 6.67 -6.97
C ALA A 75 15.86 7.78 -6.55
N ASN A 76 15.04 8.24 -7.50
CA ASN A 76 14.09 9.32 -7.30
C ASN A 76 12.67 8.80 -7.54
N ILE A 77 11.71 9.25 -6.71
CA ILE A 77 10.29 9.04 -6.96
C ILE A 77 9.75 10.24 -7.71
N ASN A 78 8.91 9.99 -8.72
CA ASN A 78 8.16 11.03 -9.39
C ASN A 78 6.99 11.48 -8.49
N ASN A 79 7.24 12.52 -7.69
CA ASN A 79 6.25 13.06 -6.75
C ASN A 79 4.97 13.55 -7.46
N LEU A 80 5.09 14.09 -8.67
CA LEU A 80 3.93 14.57 -9.44
C LEU A 80 3.01 13.42 -9.85
N GLN A 81 3.61 12.34 -10.35
CA GLN A 81 2.85 11.14 -10.70
C GLN A 81 2.22 10.50 -9.46
N LEU A 82 2.96 10.44 -8.35
CA LEU A 82 2.43 9.92 -7.10
C LEU A 82 1.24 10.74 -6.59
N GLU A 83 1.33 12.06 -6.61
CA GLU A 83 0.22 12.94 -6.21
C GLU A 83 -1.00 12.74 -7.12
N THR A 84 -0.76 12.63 -8.43
CA THR A 84 -1.80 12.31 -9.41
C THR A 84 -2.46 10.96 -9.12
N ASP A 85 -1.69 9.93 -8.79
CA ASP A 85 -2.20 8.59 -8.48
C ASP A 85 -3.04 8.60 -7.19
N VAL A 86 -2.61 9.34 -6.17
CA VAL A 86 -3.35 9.51 -4.91
C VAL A 86 -4.66 10.28 -5.16
N ASP A 87 -4.66 11.29 -6.02
CA ASP A 87 -5.88 12.00 -6.40
C ASP A 87 -6.84 11.14 -7.21
N GLN A 88 -6.33 10.30 -8.13
CA GLN A 88 -7.14 9.31 -8.83
C GLN A 88 -7.75 8.29 -7.85
N PHE A 89 -7.00 7.87 -6.83
CA PHE A 89 -7.52 7.00 -5.78
C PHE A 89 -8.65 7.67 -4.99
N ALA A 90 -8.45 8.90 -4.52
CA ALA A 90 -9.46 9.68 -3.83
C ALA A 90 -10.73 9.87 -4.68
N ARG A 91 -10.56 10.15 -5.98
CA ARG A 91 -11.64 10.21 -6.96
C ARG A 91 -12.44 8.91 -7.02
N ARG A 92 -11.78 7.74 -7.10
CA ARG A 92 -12.46 6.44 -7.14
C ARG A 92 -13.32 6.21 -5.89
N LEU A 93 -12.81 6.59 -4.73
CA LEU A 93 -13.55 6.50 -3.47
C LEU A 93 -14.80 7.37 -3.49
N ARG A 94 -14.67 8.65 -3.88
CA ARG A 94 -15.83 9.57 -3.97
C ARG A 94 -16.85 9.12 -5.00
N LEU A 95 -16.42 8.61 -6.16
CA LEU A 95 -17.32 8.06 -7.18
C LEU A 95 -18.14 6.89 -6.62
N LYS A 96 -17.47 5.96 -5.93
CA LYS A 96 -18.12 4.79 -5.33
C LYS A 96 -19.15 5.22 -4.28
N GLU A 97 -18.81 6.18 -3.43
CA GLU A 97 -19.75 6.73 -2.44
C GLU A 97 -20.95 7.43 -3.10
N HIS A 98 -20.69 8.30 -4.08
CA HIS A 98 -21.70 9.10 -4.75
C HIS A 98 -22.76 8.22 -5.44
N PHE A 99 -22.33 7.24 -6.24
CA PHE A 99 -23.25 6.36 -6.94
C PHE A 99 -23.93 5.33 -6.02
N ASN A 100 -23.27 4.89 -4.94
CA ASN A 100 -23.92 4.05 -3.93
C ASN A 100 -25.08 4.80 -3.25
N ARG A 101 -24.88 6.08 -2.92
CA ARG A 101 -25.94 6.91 -2.34
C ARG A 101 -27.10 7.14 -3.31
N GLN A 102 -26.79 7.43 -4.58
CA GLN A 102 -27.84 7.62 -5.59
C GLN A 102 -28.68 6.36 -5.73
N HIS A 103 -28.03 5.20 -5.84
CA HIS A 103 -28.73 3.92 -5.95
C HIS A 103 -29.65 3.66 -4.75
N LYS A 104 -29.15 3.83 -3.52
CA LYS A 104 -29.97 3.66 -2.31
C LYS A 104 -31.14 4.64 -2.23
N LYS A 105 -30.93 5.90 -2.62
CA LYS A 105 -32.00 6.89 -2.67
C LYS A 105 -33.09 6.47 -3.66
N THR A 106 -32.71 6.02 -4.86
CA THR A 106 -33.65 5.53 -5.88
C THR A 106 -34.43 4.31 -5.40
N LEU A 107 -33.78 3.35 -4.73
CA LEU A 107 -34.44 2.17 -4.17
C LEU A 107 -35.45 2.54 -3.07
N GLN A 108 -35.07 3.48 -2.19
CA GLN A 108 -35.95 3.96 -1.12
C GLN A 108 -37.19 4.68 -1.67
N GLU A 109 -37.03 5.52 -2.71
CA GLU A 109 -38.14 6.21 -3.37
C GLU A 109 -39.06 5.23 -4.14
N ALA A 110 -38.50 4.13 -4.65
CA ALA A 110 -39.24 3.07 -5.33
C ALA A 110 -39.89 2.05 -4.38
N GLY A 111 -39.67 2.16 -3.06
CA GLY A 111 -40.22 1.21 -2.07
C GLY A 111 -39.63 -0.21 -2.16
N MET A 112 -38.48 -0.38 -2.80
CA MET A 112 -37.80 -1.67 -2.99
C MET A 112 -36.71 -1.88 -1.93
N ASN A 113 -36.58 -3.12 -1.44
CA ASN A 113 -35.55 -3.50 -0.46
C ASN A 113 -34.20 -3.78 -1.13
N ASP A 114 -33.10 -3.50 -0.41
CA ASP A 114 -31.70 -3.71 -0.85
C ASP A 114 -31.37 -5.17 -1.26
N SER A 115 -32.26 -6.15 -0.99
CA SER A 115 -32.02 -7.59 -1.18
C SER A 115 -32.42 -8.14 -2.55
N GLU A 116 -33.02 -7.34 -3.44
CA GLU A 116 -33.47 -7.76 -4.77
C GLU A 116 -32.68 -7.02 -5.87
N TYR A 117 -31.35 -7.04 -5.76
CA TYR A 117 -30.45 -6.61 -6.83
C TYR A 117 -29.56 -7.79 -7.22
N GLU A 118 -30.18 -8.85 -7.74
CA GLU A 118 -29.51 -9.65 -8.76
C GLU A 118 -29.54 -8.80 -10.03
N SER A 119 -28.37 -8.28 -10.38
CA SER A 119 -28.19 -7.54 -11.62
C SER A 119 -28.51 -8.51 -12.76
N ASP A 120 -29.72 -8.41 -13.32
CA ASP A 120 -30.00 -8.80 -14.70
C ASP A 120 -29.03 -8.02 -15.58
N LYS A 121 -27.82 -8.55 -15.71
CA LYS A 121 -26.87 -8.14 -16.72
C LYS A 121 -27.49 -8.61 -18.03
N GLU A 122 -28.41 -7.81 -18.56
CA GLU A 122 -28.46 -7.69 -20.00
C GLU A 122 -27.01 -7.50 -20.45
N ASP A 123 -26.55 -8.40 -21.31
CA ASP A 123 -25.26 -8.34 -22.00
C ASP A 123 -25.22 -7.09 -22.89
N LYS A 124 -25.27 -5.91 -22.27
CA LYS A 124 -24.97 -4.66 -22.93
C LYS A 124 -23.53 -4.79 -23.34
N CYS A 125 -23.32 -4.95 -24.64
CA CYS A 125 -22.01 -4.97 -25.26
C CYS A 125 -21.28 -3.69 -24.83
N ILE A 126 -20.48 -3.79 -23.76
CA ILE A 126 -19.67 -2.68 -23.28
C ILE A 126 -18.60 -2.50 -24.35
N PRO A 127 -18.60 -1.38 -25.10
CA PRO A 127 -17.59 -1.19 -26.14
C PRO A 127 -16.20 -1.30 -25.52
N ARG A 128 -15.32 -2.04 -26.21
CA ARG A 128 -13.95 -2.35 -25.76
C ARG A 128 -13.16 -1.08 -25.40
N PHE A 129 -13.46 0.03 -26.07
CA PHE A 129 -12.85 1.33 -25.80
C PHE A 129 -13.94 2.36 -25.44
N LYS A 130 -13.83 2.92 -24.24
CA LYS A 130 -14.63 4.06 -23.79
C LYS A 130 -13.68 5.19 -23.40
N LYS A 131 -14.03 6.42 -23.78
CA LYS A 131 -13.37 7.61 -23.22
C LYS A 131 -13.60 7.59 -21.70
N LYS A 132 -12.54 7.81 -20.92
CA LYS A 132 -12.65 7.89 -19.47
C LYS A 132 -13.42 9.16 -19.12
N SER A 133 -14.33 9.06 -18.15
CA SER A 133 -14.99 10.25 -17.61
C SER A 133 -13.97 11.13 -16.88
N GLU A 134 -13.97 12.42 -17.21
CA GLU A 134 -13.21 13.47 -16.52
C GLU A 134 -13.97 14.02 -15.30
N TRP A 135 -15.29 13.76 -15.21
CA TRP A 135 -16.15 14.33 -14.19
C TRP A 135 -15.75 13.89 -12.78
N ASN A 136 -15.34 14.82 -11.92
CA ASN A 136 -14.97 14.57 -10.52
C ASN A 136 -16.11 14.98 -9.58
N PRO A 137 -16.61 14.07 -8.72
CA PRO A 137 -17.63 14.43 -7.76
C PRO A 137 -17.09 15.51 -6.82
N PRO A 138 -17.96 16.45 -6.38
CA PRO A 138 -17.62 17.40 -5.33
C PRO A 138 -17.26 16.67 -4.03
N ARG A 139 -16.70 17.42 -3.07
CA ARG A 139 -16.37 16.91 -1.73
C ARG A 139 -17.56 16.14 -1.17
N SER A 140 -17.31 14.93 -0.67
CA SER A 140 -18.41 14.08 -0.26
C SER A 140 -19.05 14.59 1.03
N LYS A 141 -20.32 14.21 1.26
CA LYS A 141 -21.04 14.60 2.48
C LYS A 141 -20.63 13.74 3.69
N ASN A 142 -19.92 12.65 3.46
CA ASN A 142 -19.48 11.74 4.51
C ASN A 142 -18.09 12.17 5.02
N ASP A 143 -18.05 12.81 6.17
CA ASP A 143 -16.81 13.31 6.78
C ASP A 143 -15.79 12.19 7.05
N ASN A 144 -16.26 10.98 7.37
CA ASN A 144 -15.41 9.82 7.56
C ASN A 144 -14.58 9.49 6.30
N LEU A 145 -15.19 9.62 5.11
CA LEU A 145 -14.47 9.35 3.86
C LEU A 145 -13.41 10.43 3.62
N GLU A 146 -13.77 11.70 3.80
CA GLU A 146 -12.84 12.80 3.57
C GLU A 146 -11.69 12.80 4.58
N SER A 147 -11.96 12.46 5.85
CA SER A 147 -10.93 12.26 6.87
C SER A 147 -9.96 11.14 6.49
N PHE A 148 -10.48 10.00 6.02
CA PHE A 148 -9.66 8.89 5.55
C PHE A 148 -8.81 9.27 4.32
N ILE A 149 -9.40 9.93 3.32
CA ILE A 149 -8.68 10.43 2.15
C ILE A 149 -7.54 11.37 2.58
N SER A 150 -7.82 12.28 3.52
CA SER A 150 -6.82 13.22 4.03
C SER A 150 -5.68 12.51 4.77
N SER A 151 -6.00 11.50 5.58
CA SER A 151 -5.02 10.71 6.32
C SER A 151 -4.10 9.91 5.38
N ILE A 152 -4.65 9.28 4.34
CA ILE A 152 -3.83 8.59 3.33
C ILE A 152 -2.95 9.57 2.58
N LYS A 153 -3.48 10.75 2.21
CA LYS A 153 -2.69 11.78 1.51
C LYS A 153 -1.47 12.20 2.34
N THR A 154 -1.64 12.41 3.65
CA THR A 154 -0.53 12.80 4.53
C THR A 154 0.43 11.64 4.77
N GLU A 155 -0.07 10.41 4.94
CA GLU A 155 0.73 9.20 5.11
C GLU A 155 1.61 8.91 3.88
N VAL A 156 1.05 8.99 2.66
CA VAL A 156 1.82 8.78 1.43
C VAL A 156 2.90 9.84 1.29
N LYS A 157 2.57 11.11 1.53
CA LYS A 157 3.54 12.23 1.47
C LYS A 157 4.68 12.06 2.48
N SER A 158 4.38 11.61 3.70
CA SER A 158 5.40 11.39 4.73
C SER A 158 6.27 10.16 4.43
N SER A 159 5.68 9.08 3.91
CA SER A 159 6.40 7.84 3.56
C SER A 159 7.47 8.04 2.48
N VAL A 160 7.26 9.02 1.60
CA VAL A 160 8.15 9.29 0.46
C VAL A 160 9.30 10.23 0.81
N SER A 161 9.22 10.94 1.93
CA SER A 161 10.18 11.96 2.34
C SER A 161 11.44 11.41 3.06
N GLY A 162 11.49 10.10 3.35
CA GLY A 162 12.60 9.46 4.07
C GLY A 162 13.76 8.94 3.20
N LYS A 163 14.92 8.68 3.84
CA LYS A 163 16.07 8.01 3.18
C LYS A 163 15.68 6.58 2.78
N ARG A 164 15.87 6.24 1.51
CA ARG A 164 15.63 4.88 0.99
C ARG A 164 16.91 4.07 1.02
N LEU A 165 16.77 2.79 1.39
CA LEU A 165 17.83 1.82 1.22
C LEU A 165 17.95 1.49 -0.27
N ARG A 166 19.14 1.70 -0.83
CA ARG A 166 19.47 1.26 -2.19
C ARG A 166 19.75 -0.24 -2.15
N ASN A 167 19.26 -0.98 -3.14
CA ASN A 167 19.59 -2.40 -3.30
C ASN A 167 20.85 -2.63 -4.16
N LEU A 168 21.50 -1.56 -4.61
CA LEU A 168 22.71 -1.58 -5.44
C LEU A 168 23.80 -0.73 -4.80
N SER A 169 25.06 -1.17 -4.98
CA SER A 169 26.21 -0.31 -4.72
C SER A 169 26.32 0.78 -5.80
N GLU A 170 27.12 1.82 -5.55
CA GLU A 170 27.33 2.89 -6.52
C GLU A 170 28.01 2.38 -7.79
N GLN A 171 28.95 1.45 -7.64
CA GLN A 171 29.63 0.78 -8.76
C GLN A 171 28.65 -0.07 -9.59
N GLU A 172 27.76 -0.83 -8.96
CA GLU A 172 26.73 -1.59 -9.67
C GLU A 172 25.70 -0.66 -10.35
N SER A 173 25.41 0.50 -9.76
CA SER A 173 24.54 1.49 -10.39
C SER A 173 25.20 2.12 -11.63
N GLN A 174 26.51 2.35 -11.61
CA GLN A 174 27.26 2.81 -12.77
C GLN A 174 27.36 1.71 -13.85
N ALA A 175 27.52 0.45 -13.44
CA ALA A 175 27.50 -0.71 -14.32
C ALA A 175 26.22 -0.78 -15.17
N ILE A 176 25.04 -0.48 -14.60
CA ILE A 176 23.78 -0.40 -15.38
C ILE A 176 23.91 0.59 -16.55
N ASN A 177 24.51 1.75 -16.32
CA ASN A 177 24.66 2.78 -17.34
C ASN A 177 25.71 2.41 -18.40
N ASN A 178 26.74 1.66 -18.01
CA ASN A 178 27.76 1.17 -18.94
C ASN A 178 27.21 0.08 -19.86
N LEU A 179 26.49 -0.90 -19.31
CA LEU A 179 25.88 -2.00 -20.07
C LEU A 179 24.74 -1.55 -20.99
N LYS A 180 24.19 -0.35 -20.78
CA LYS A 180 23.16 0.24 -21.66
C LYS A 180 23.75 0.77 -22.97
N LYS A 181 25.07 0.99 -23.02
CA LYS A 181 25.73 1.49 -24.22
C LYS A 181 25.70 0.38 -25.30
N PRO A 182 25.30 0.71 -26.53
CA PRO A 182 25.25 -0.25 -27.63
C PRO A 182 26.66 -0.68 -28.08
#